data_AF-A0A2V8J142-F1
#
_entry.id   AF-A0A2V8J142-F1
#
_cell.length_a   1.000
_cell.length_b   1.000
_cell.length_c   1.000
_cell.angle_alpha   90.00
_cell.angle_beta   90.00
_cell.angle_gamma   90.00
#
_symmetry.space_group_name_H-M   'P 1'
#
loop_
_entity.id
_entity.type
_entity.pdbx_description
1 polymer ?
#
loop_
_entity_poly.entity_id
_entity_poly.type
_entity_poly.pdbx_seq_one_letter_code
_entity_poly.pdbx_strand_id
1 'polypeptide(L)'
;MNRRPREASFRGKRTGSRKTRNVIEPKWTRKNIVIDQRKLDLAKTLLHAPTETATVDQALDLIAFQKEVLSGIDRMVELGGVDAFEDR
;
A
#
# COMPACT_ATOMS: atom_id res chain seq x y z
N MET A 1 -63.60 -24.70 9.78
CA MET A 1 -63.47 -23.24 9.57
C MET A 1 -62.05 -22.82 9.95
N ASN A 2 -61.48 -21.85 9.24
CA ASN A 2 -60.28 -21.05 9.56
C ASN A 2 -58.89 -21.56 9.14
N ARG A 3 -58.63 -21.27 7.86
CA ARG A 3 -57.33 -21.04 7.22
C ARG A 3 -56.60 -19.89 7.96
N ARG A 4 -55.29 -20.03 8.20
CA ARG A 4 -54.37 -18.89 8.38
C ARG A 4 -53.17 -19.08 7.44
N PRO A 5 -52.75 -18.04 6.69
CA PRO A 5 -51.74 -18.15 5.65
C PRO A 5 -50.32 -18.12 6.24
N ARG A 6 -49.38 -18.81 5.59
CA ARG A 6 -47.95 -18.72 5.88
C ARG A 6 -47.43 -17.38 5.34
N GLU A 7 -46.91 -16.56 6.24
CA GLU A 7 -46.26 -15.29 5.90
C GLU A 7 -45.05 -15.53 5.01
N ALA A 8 -45.10 -14.97 3.80
CA ALA A 8 -44.00 -14.94 2.87
C ALA A 8 -42.98 -13.89 3.31
N SER A 9 -41.90 -14.33 3.95
CA SER A 9 -40.73 -13.49 4.24
C SER A 9 -39.93 -13.24 2.95
N PHE A 10 -40.32 -12.24 2.17
CA PHE A 10 -39.50 -11.74 1.06
C PHE A 10 -38.39 -10.83 1.62
N ARG A 11 -37.24 -11.44 1.86
CA ARG A 11 -35.98 -10.78 2.20
C ARG A 11 -35.50 -9.96 1.00
N GLY A 12 -35.57 -8.63 1.13
CA GLY A 12 -35.06 -7.70 0.12
C GLY A 12 -33.58 -7.92 -0.18
N LYS A 13 -33.24 -8.12 -1.46
CA LYS A 13 -31.86 -8.15 -1.95
C LYS A 13 -31.37 -6.72 -2.15
N ARG A 14 -30.67 -6.16 -1.17
CA ARG A 14 -29.75 -5.04 -1.39
C ARG A 14 -28.34 -5.58 -1.40
N THR A 15 -27.75 -5.69 -2.58
CA THR A 15 -26.30 -5.77 -2.70
C THR A 15 -25.87 -4.74 -3.73
N GLY A 16 -25.80 -3.49 -3.28
CA GLY A 16 -24.91 -2.52 -3.89
C GLY A 16 -23.50 -3.07 -3.71
N SER A 17 -22.89 -3.51 -4.81
CA SER A 17 -21.49 -3.93 -4.83
C SER A 17 -20.64 -2.71 -4.51
N ARG A 18 -20.21 -2.58 -3.25
CA ARG A 18 -19.15 -1.64 -2.90
C ARG A 18 -17.92 -2.11 -3.64
N LYS A 19 -17.51 -1.34 -4.65
CA LYS A 19 -16.25 -1.50 -5.37
C LYS A 19 -15.13 -1.51 -4.32
N THR A 20 -14.67 -2.71 -3.97
CA THR A 20 -13.54 -2.88 -3.05
C THR A 20 -12.36 -2.21 -3.72
N ARG A 21 -11.73 -1.25 -3.03
CA ARG A 21 -10.44 -0.70 -3.43
C ARG A 21 -9.52 -1.91 -3.69
N ASN A 22 -8.96 -2.00 -4.89
CA ASN A 22 -7.93 -2.99 -5.20
C ASN A 22 -6.73 -2.64 -4.32
N VAL A 23 -6.67 -3.22 -3.12
CA VAL A 23 -5.43 -3.29 -2.35
C VAL A 23 -4.56 -4.24 -3.16
N ILE A 24 -3.50 -3.72 -3.77
CA ILE A 24 -2.49 -4.57 -4.38
C ILE A 24 -1.85 -5.33 -3.23
N GLU A 25 -2.28 -6.56 -3.02
CA GLU A 25 -1.70 -7.38 -1.97
C GLU A 25 -0.24 -7.69 -2.32
N PRO A 26 0.69 -7.54 -1.36
CA PRO A 26 2.09 -7.85 -1.59
C PRO A 26 2.22 -9.33 -1.97
N LYS A 27 2.84 -9.60 -3.13
CA LYS A 27 3.09 -10.96 -3.61
C LYS A 27 4.36 -11.52 -2.98
N TRP A 28 4.23 -12.13 -1.82
CA TRP A 28 5.35 -12.74 -1.11
C TRP A 28 5.93 -13.94 -1.86
N THR A 29 7.25 -13.92 -2.08
CA THR A 29 8.00 -15.07 -2.60
C THR A 29 9.20 -15.32 -1.70
N ARG A 30 9.38 -16.56 -1.22
CA ARG A 30 10.55 -16.90 -0.41
C ARG A 30 11.82 -16.83 -1.25
N LYS A 31 12.86 -16.21 -0.70
CA LYS A 31 14.20 -16.11 -1.29
C LYS A 31 15.22 -16.63 -0.28
N ASN A 32 16.24 -17.32 -0.76
CA ASN A 32 17.41 -17.69 0.04
C ASN A 32 18.53 -16.68 -0.28
N ILE A 33 18.83 -15.79 0.67
CA ILE A 33 19.77 -14.67 0.48
C ILE A 33 20.70 -14.63 1.70
N VAL A 34 21.98 -14.40 1.46
CA VAL A 34 22.95 -14.10 2.52
C VAL A 34 23.01 -12.59 2.70
N ILE A 35 22.70 -12.11 3.91
CA ILE A 35 22.66 -10.69 4.26
C ILE A 35 23.58 -10.48 5.47
N ASP A 36 24.28 -9.35 5.49
CA ASP A 36 25.04 -8.91 6.67
C ASP A 36 24.08 -8.53 7.80
N GLN A 37 24.09 -9.29 8.90
CA GLN A 37 23.21 -9.08 10.05
C GLN A 37 23.31 -7.66 10.61
N ARG A 38 24.50 -7.04 10.61
CA ARG A 38 24.68 -5.69 11.14
C ARG A 38 23.89 -4.65 10.34
N LYS A 39 23.83 -4.82 9.02
CA LYS A 39 23.05 -3.95 8.14
C LYS A 39 21.56 -4.16 8.35
N LEU A 40 21.14 -5.41 8.56
CA LEU A 40 19.75 -5.76 8.80
C LEU A 40 19.25 -5.21 10.13
N ASP A 41 20.05 -5.31 11.19
CA ASP A 41 19.73 -4.75 12.50
C ASP A 41 19.64 -3.22 12.45
N LEU A 42 20.61 -2.56 11.81
CA LEU A 42 20.58 -1.11 11.61
C LEU A 42 19.33 -0.67 10.85
N ALA A 43 19.03 -1.32 9.72
CA ALA A 43 17.84 -1.03 8.94
C ALA A 43 16.56 -1.27 9.73
N LYS A 44 16.50 -2.32 10.55
CA LYS A 44 15.35 -2.63 11.40
C LYS A 44 15.10 -1.53 12.44
N THR A 45 16.17 -1.00 13.05
CA THR A 45 16.08 0.13 13.98
C THR A 45 15.62 1.40 13.26
N LEU A 46 16.19 1.73 12.11
CA LEU A 46 15.86 2.94 11.35
C LEU A 46 14.43 2.93 10.80
N LEU A 47 13.96 1.77 10.34
CA LEU A 47 12.63 1.60 9.75
C LEU A 47 11.56 1.24 10.80
N HIS A 48 11.95 1.05 12.07
CA HIS A 48 11.07 0.57 13.14
C HIS A 48 10.28 -0.70 12.76
N ALA A 49 10.91 -1.57 11.98
CA ALA A 49 10.23 -2.74 11.39
C ALA A 49 10.07 -3.89 12.40
N PRO A 50 8.93 -4.60 12.41
CA PRO A 50 8.66 -5.65 13.38
C PRO A 50 9.49 -6.92 13.13
N THR A 51 9.82 -7.21 11.87
CA THR A 51 10.53 -8.42 11.45
C THR A 51 11.59 -8.10 10.41
N GLU A 52 12.59 -8.97 10.27
CA GLU A 52 13.63 -8.83 9.24
C GLU A 52 13.04 -8.81 7.82
N THR A 53 12.04 -9.65 7.54
CA THR A 53 11.33 -9.65 6.26
C THR A 53 10.67 -8.30 6.00
N ALA A 54 10.01 -7.73 7.00
CA ALA A 54 9.38 -6.40 6.88
C ALA A 54 10.42 -5.30 6.73
N THR A 55 11.60 -5.44 7.35
CA THR A 55 12.72 -4.51 7.16
C THR A 55 13.19 -4.53 5.71
N VAL A 56 13.41 -5.71 5.13
CA VAL A 56 13.88 -5.84 3.74
C VAL A 56 12.84 -5.29 2.77
N ASP A 57 11.58 -5.61 2.96
CA ASP A 57 10.47 -5.11 2.13
C ASP A 57 10.40 -3.57 2.16
N GLN A 58 10.35 -2.98 3.37
CA GLN A 58 10.31 -1.51 3.53
C GLN A 58 11.58 -0.82 3.02
N ALA A 59 12.75 -1.44 3.14
CA ALA A 59 13.99 -0.89 2.61
C ALA A 59 13.95 -0.81 1.07
N LEU A 60 13.36 -1.82 0.41
CA LEU A 60 13.17 -1.80 -1.04
C LEU A 60 12.16 -0.74 -1.47
N ASP A 61 11.06 -0.60 -0.73
CA ASP A 61 10.08 0.47 -0.96
C ASP A 61 10.70 1.87 -0.78
N LEU A 62 11.53 2.05 0.24
CA LEU A 62 12.21 3.32 0.50
C LEU A 62 13.13 3.72 -0.67
N ILE A 63 13.86 2.77 -1.24
CA ILE A 63 14.74 3.02 -2.40
C ILE A 63 13.90 3.40 -3.63
N ALA A 64 12.78 2.72 -3.85
CA ALA A 64 11.87 3.06 -4.95
C ALA A 64 11.30 4.47 -4.78
N PHE A 65 10.83 4.79 -3.57
CA PHE A 65 10.32 6.11 -3.21
C PHE A 65 11.38 7.21 -3.37
N GLN A 66 12.61 6.97 -2.89
CA GLN A 66 13.70 7.94 -3.03
C GLN A 66 13.96 8.30 -4.50
N LYS A 67 13.94 7.30 -5.38
CA LYS A 67 14.11 7.53 -6.82
C LYS A 67 12.97 8.36 -7.40
N GLU A 68 11.73 8.09 -6.99
CA GLU A 68 10.56 8.85 -7.44
C GLU A 68 10.63 10.31 -6.97
N VAL A 69 10.98 10.54 -5.70
CA VAL A 69 11.14 11.89 -5.14
C VAL A 69 12.21 12.68 -5.90
N LEU A 70 13.39 12.08 -6.12
CA LEU A 70 14.46 12.75 -6.87
C LEU A 70 14.02 13.08 -8.30
N SER A 71 13.36 12.15 -8.98
CA SER A 71 12.82 12.38 -10.32
C SER A 71 11.76 13.49 -10.33
N GLY A 72 10.96 13.59 -9.26
CA GLY A 72 10.00 14.67 -9.06
C GLY A 72 10.68 16.02 -8.91
N ILE A 73 11.73 16.09 -8.08
CA ILE A 73 12.54 17.31 -7.88
C ILE A 73 13.16 17.77 -9.20
N ASP A 74 13.76 16.86 -9.97
CA ASP A 74 14.35 17.18 -11.27
C ASP A 74 13.32 17.82 -12.21
N ARG A 75 12.11 17.25 -12.27
CA ARG A 75 11.01 17.82 -13.07
C ARG A 75 10.55 19.18 -12.56
N MET A 76 10.52 19.40 -11.24
CA MET A 76 10.17 20.73 -10.71
C MET A 76 11.19 21.77 -11.14
N VAL A 77 12.49 21.43 -11.13
CA VAL A 77 13.55 22.31 -11.61
C VAL A 77 13.38 22.61 -13.10
N GLU A 78 13.08 21.61 -13.92
CA GLU A 78 12.77 21.80 -15.36
C GLU A 78 11.59 22.73 -15.61
N LEU A 79 10.59 22.73 -14.73
CA LEU A 79 9.39 23.56 -14.83
C LEU A 79 9.59 24.99 -14.30
N GLY A 80 10.78 25.36 -13.84
CA GLY A 80 11.10 26.71 -13.37
C GLY A 80 11.12 26.87 -11.84
N GLY A 81 11.14 25.77 -11.09
CA GLY A 81 11.18 25.78 -9.63
C GLY A 81 9.79 25.77 -8.97
N VAL A 82 9.77 25.90 -7.64
CA VAL A 82 8.54 25.86 -6.84
C VAL A 82 7.60 27.03 -7.13
N ASP A 83 8.15 28.17 -7.56
CA ASP A 83 7.38 29.37 -7.90
C ASP A 83 6.41 29.13 -9.07
N ALA A 84 6.77 28.25 -10.01
CA ALA A 84 5.89 27.88 -11.14
C ALA A 84 4.67 27.05 -10.73
N PHE A 85 4.66 26.48 -9.52
CA PHE A 85 3.53 25.72 -8.98
C PHE A 85 2.55 26.57 -8.17
N GLU A 86 2.97 27.75 -7.67
CA GLU A 86 2.10 28.66 -6.91
C GLU A 86 1.23 29.54 -7.81
N ASP A 87 1.63 29.76 -9.06
CA ASP A 87 0.92 30.59 -10.04
C ASP A 87 -0.25 29.88 -10.77
N ARG A 88 -0.76 28.74 -10.26
CA ARG A 88 -1.80 27.92 -10.93
C ARG A 88 -3.03 27.60 -10.09
#